data_AF-A0A3R7RCH9-F1
#
_entry.id   AF-A0A3R7RCH9-F1
#
_cell.length_a   1.000
_cell.length_b   1.000
_cell.length_c   1.000
_cell.angle_alpha   90.00
_cell.angle_beta   90.00
_cell.angle_gamma   90.00
#
_symmetry.space_group_name_H-M   'P 1'
#
loop_
_entity.id
_entity.type
_entity.pdbx_description
1 polymer ?
#
loop_
_entity_poly.entity_id
_entity_poly.type
_entity_poly.pdbx_seq_one_letter_code
_entity_poly.pdbx_strand_id
1 'polypeptide(L)'
;MTSILWAGAYVTNDQIIVANALLAARNCVQNAHMVVRPLFPVVTNQEMLCHDLRIGFLLGDMSKEKFEATVNQRVSKSEFQAAVGPIIEMFTFSGIDILMKASSLETTAQMFECYFELMALKEMVNYELARVSGEYGRKVPVLIETWQWKLPHRSRVL
;
A
#
# COMPACT_ATOMS: atom_id res chain seq x y z
N MET A 1 32.61 -33.56 36.28
CA MET A 1 32.63 -32.93 34.95
C MET A 1 31.29 -33.22 34.28
N THR A 2 30.31 -32.34 34.49
CA THR A 2 28.98 -32.45 33.89
C THR A 2 28.97 -31.59 32.63
N SER A 3 28.87 -32.25 31.47
CA SER A 3 28.84 -31.59 30.17
C SER A 3 27.62 -30.70 30.07
N ILE A 4 27.84 -29.43 29.78
CA ILE A 4 26.82 -28.47 29.38
C ILE A 4 26.33 -28.92 28.00
N LEU A 5 25.15 -29.54 27.95
CA LEU A 5 24.41 -29.78 26.72
C LEU A 5 23.98 -28.42 26.18
N TRP A 6 24.67 -27.97 25.14
CA TRP A 6 24.20 -26.87 24.30
C TRP A 6 22.87 -27.30 23.68
N ALA A 7 21.76 -26.78 24.20
CA ALA A 7 20.47 -26.80 23.53
C ALA A 7 20.56 -25.87 22.31
N GLY A 8 21.22 -26.34 21.26
CA GLY A 8 21.13 -25.73 19.94
C GLY A 8 19.70 -25.94 19.45
N ALA A 9 18.88 -24.90 19.50
CA ALA A 9 17.58 -24.90 18.83
C ALA A 9 17.83 -25.12 17.33
N TYR A 10 17.52 -26.32 16.84
CA TYR A 10 17.55 -26.61 15.42
C TYR A 10 16.44 -25.79 14.75
N VAL A 11 16.79 -24.63 14.20
CA VAL A 11 15.88 -23.88 13.34
C VAL A 11 15.59 -24.76 12.12
N THR A 12 14.32 -25.08 11.89
CA THR A 12 13.93 -25.92 10.76
C THR A 12 13.93 -25.09 9.46
N ASN A 13 14.10 -25.74 8.30
CA ASN A 13 14.02 -25.05 7.00
C ASN A 13 12.69 -24.31 6.83
N ASP A 14 11.60 -24.87 7.36
CA ASP A 14 10.26 -24.26 7.28
C ASP A 14 10.17 -22.95 8.08
N GLN A 15 10.82 -22.89 9.25
CA GLN A 15 10.91 -21.65 10.04
C GLN A 15 11.65 -20.54 9.29
N ILE A 16 12.73 -20.89 8.58
CA ILE A 16 13.51 -19.94 7.78
C ILE A 16 12.67 -19.41 6.61
N ILE A 17 11.93 -20.27 5.92
CA ILE A 17 11.07 -19.90 4.80
C ILE A 17 10.00 -18.91 5.26
N VAL A 18 9.28 -19.23 6.34
CA VAL A 18 8.22 -18.36 6.88
C VAL A 18 8.79 -17.03 7.38
N ALA A 19 9.90 -17.06 8.11
CA ALA A 19 10.55 -15.85 8.60
C ALA A 19 10.94 -14.91 7.44
N ASN A 20 11.52 -15.45 6.36
CA ASN A 20 11.87 -14.67 5.17
C ASN A 20 10.64 -14.09 4.47
N ALA A 21 9.55 -14.86 4.39
CA ALA A 21 8.31 -14.39 3.80
C ALA A 21 7.66 -13.27 4.61
N LEU A 22 7.64 -13.39 5.95
CA LEU A 22 7.15 -12.36 6.86
C LEU A 22 8.03 -11.10 6.81
N LEU A 23 9.35 -11.24 6.67
CA LEU A 23 10.27 -10.12 6.48
C LEU A 23 10.00 -9.37 5.17
N ALA A 24 9.76 -10.09 4.08
CA ALA A 24 9.39 -9.49 2.80
C ALA A 24 8.06 -8.74 2.90
N ALA A 25 7.04 -9.35 3.52
CA ALA A 25 5.75 -8.71 3.77
C ALA A 25 5.88 -7.46 4.65
N ARG A 26 6.70 -7.51 5.71
CA ARG A 26 6.99 -6.35 6.56
C ARG A 26 7.58 -5.19 5.77
N ASN A 27 8.58 -5.45 4.93
CA ASN A 27 9.19 -4.41 4.10
C ASN A 27 8.18 -3.83 3.11
N CYS A 28 7.30 -4.68 2.56
CA CYS A 28 6.22 -4.26 1.68
C CYS A 28 5.20 -3.33 2.35
N VAL A 29 4.78 -3.67 3.58
CA VAL A 29 3.88 -2.86 4.41
C VAL A 29 4.53 -1.52 4.76
N GLN A 30 5.81 -1.54 5.12
CA GLN A 30 6.57 -0.32 5.38
C GLN A 30 6.66 0.58 4.13
N ASN A 31 6.92 -0.01 2.95
CA ASN A 31 6.92 0.72 1.68
C ASN A 31 5.54 1.27 1.33
N ALA A 32 4.47 0.55 1.63
CA ALA A 32 3.10 1.04 1.47
C ALA A 32 2.89 2.33 2.26
N HIS A 33 3.27 2.32 3.55
CA HIS A 33 3.12 3.46 4.44
C HIS A 33 3.98 4.67 4.02
N MET A 34 5.27 4.44 3.74
CA MET A 34 6.24 5.53 3.53
C MET A 34 6.25 6.07 2.11
N VAL A 35 5.91 5.25 1.11
CA VAL A 35 6.11 5.62 -0.31
C VAL A 35 4.81 5.60 -1.10
N VAL A 36 3.97 4.58 -0.95
CA VAL A 36 2.77 4.42 -1.79
C VAL A 36 1.63 5.32 -1.30
N ARG A 37 1.27 5.23 -0.01
CA ARG A 37 0.18 6.00 0.61
C ARG A 37 0.30 7.52 0.38
N PRO A 38 1.47 8.16 0.49
CA PRO A 38 1.59 9.60 0.22
C PRO A 38 1.24 10.02 -1.22
N LEU A 39 1.26 9.10 -2.19
CA LEU A 39 0.86 9.36 -3.57
C LEU A 39 -0.66 9.35 -3.76
N PHE A 40 -1.38 8.75 -2.80
CA PHE A 40 -2.83 8.54 -2.80
C PHE A 40 -3.42 8.98 -1.46
N PRO A 41 -3.51 10.30 -1.21
CA PRO A 41 -4.00 10.82 0.05
C PRO A 41 -5.47 10.44 0.28
N VAL A 42 -5.77 10.00 1.50
CA VAL A 42 -7.11 9.61 1.95
C VAL A 42 -8.05 10.81 2.08
N VAL A 43 -7.49 11.95 2.50
CA VAL A 43 -8.24 13.21 2.66
C VAL A 43 -7.69 14.21 1.66
N THR A 44 -8.57 14.77 0.83
CA THR A 44 -8.24 15.92 -0.01
C THR A 44 -9.04 17.13 0.47
N ASN A 45 -8.34 18.24 0.75
CA ASN A 45 -9.01 19.50 1.04
C ASN A 45 -9.60 20.06 -0.26
N GLN A 46 -10.90 19.84 -0.48
CA GLN A 46 -11.60 20.25 -1.69
C GLN A 46 -11.62 21.77 -1.87
N GLU A 47 -11.66 22.55 -0.79
CA GLU A 47 -11.66 24.01 -0.86
C GLU A 47 -10.33 24.55 -1.41
N MET A 48 -9.23 23.93 -1.00
CA MET A 48 -7.88 24.31 -1.42
C MET A 48 -7.46 23.72 -2.78
N LEU A 49 -8.10 22.63 -3.23
CA LEU A 49 -7.72 21.87 -4.42
C LEU A 49 -7.56 22.73 -5.69
N CYS A 50 -8.42 23.75 -5.83
CA CYS A 50 -8.45 24.65 -6.99
C CYS A 50 -8.30 26.14 -6.60
N HIS A 51 -7.84 26.44 -5.38
CA HIS A 51 -7.79 27.82 -4.88
C HIS A 51 -6.84 28.70 -5.71
N ASP A 52 -5.67 28.18 -6.07
CA ASP A 52 -4.71 28.81 -6.97
C ASP A 52 -5.31 29.08 -8.37
N LEU A 53 -6.08 28.14 -8.91
CA LEU A 53 -6.76 28.32 -10.21
C LEU A 53 -7.79 29.44 -10.14
N ARG A 54 -8.54 29.54 -9.02
CA ARG A 54 -9.52 30.61 -8.81
C ARG A 54 -8.84 31.98 -8.76
N ILE A 55 -7.71 32.09 -8.05
CA ILE A 55 -6.92 33.33 -8.01
C ILE A 55 -6.45 33.70 -9.42
N GLY A 56 -5.82 32.77 -10.15
CA GLY A 56 -5.32 33.04 -11.50
C GLY A 56 -6.42 33.43 -12.48
N PHE A 57 -7.62 32.84 -12.36
CA PHE A 57 -8.77 33.25 -13.17
C PHE A 57 -9.23 34.68 -12.83
N LEU A 58 -9.33 35.02 -11.54
CA LEU A 58 -9.74 36.37 -11.09
C LEU A 58 -8.73 37.45 -11.48
N LEU A 59 -7.44 37.12 -11.55
CA LEU A 59 -6.38 38.03 -11.99
C LEU A 59 -6.30 38.19 -13.52
N GLY A 60 -7.06 37.39 -14.29
CA GLY A 60 -7.02 37.41 -15.75
C GLY A 60 -5.85 36.63 -16.36
N ASP A 61 -5.09 35.87 -15.56
CA ASP A 61 -3.93 35.07 -16.01
C ASP A 61 -4.34 33.80 -16.78
N MET A 62 -5.64 33.46 -16.79
CA MET A 62 -6.19 32.34 -17.54
C MET A 62 -7.57 32.63 -18.14
N SER A 63 -7.83 32.02 -19.30
CA SER A 63 -9.17 32.03 -19.89
C SER A 63 -10.11 31.11 -19.11
N LYS A 64 -11.43 31.33 -19.28
CA LYS A 64 -12.48 30.52 -18.67
C LYS A 64 -12.39 29.05 -19.09
N GLU A 65 -12.14 28.78 -20.37
CA GLU A 65 -12.04 27.42 -20.91
C GLU A 65 -10.87 26.67 -20.27
N LYS A 66 -9.71 27.35 -20.12
CA LYS A 66 -8.53 26.77 -19.46
C LYS A 66 -8.78 26.52 -17.98
N PHE A 67 -9.47 27.44 -17.30
CA PHE A 67 -9.87 27.27 -15.90
C PHE A 67 -10.74 26.03 -15.72
N GLU A 68 -11.86 25.93 -16.45
CA GLU A 68 -12.81 24.82 -16.35
C GLU A 68 -12.15 23.46 -16.66
N ALA A 69 -11.35 23.40 -17.73
CA ALA A 69 -10.62 22.18 -18.09
C ALA A 69 -9.66 21.74 -16.99
N THR A 70 -8.92 22.69 -16.38
CA THR A 70 -7.94 22.38 -15.33
C THR A 70 -8.60 21.97 -14.02
N VAL A 71 -9.72 22.63 -13.66
CA VAL A 71 -10.54 22.25 -12.48
C VAL A 71 -11.05 20.82 -12.64
N ASN A 72 -11.67 20.50 -13.78
CA ASN A 72 -12.19 19.15 -14.04
C ASN A 72 -11.09 18.08 -13.97
N GLN A 73 -9.90 18.39 -14.51
CA GLN A 73 -8.75 17.50 -14.43
C GLN A 73 -8.30 17.26 -12.99
N ARG A 74 -8.22 18.31 -12.16
CA ARG A 74 -7.80 18.20 -10.75
C ARG A 74 -8.82 17.46 -9.90
N VAL A 75 -10.10 17.76 -10.06
CA VAL A 75 -11.20 17.07 -9.37
C VAL A 75 -11.18 15.58 -9.71
N SER A 76 -11.16 15.24 -11.01
CA SER A 76 -11.10 13.84 -11.45
C SER A 76 -9.85 13.11 -10.97
N LYS A 77 -8.69 13.78 -10.86
CA LYS A 77 -7.48 13.21 -10.26
C LYS A 77 -7.66 12.96 -8.76
N SER A 78 -8.22 13.93 -8.04
CA SER A 78 -8.49 13.84 -6.61
C SER A 78 -9.44 12.70 -6.28
N GLU A 79 -10.53 12.53 -7.03
CA GLU A 79 -11.50 11.46 -6.84
C GLU A 79 -10.85 10.09 -7.00
N PHE A 80 -10.05 9.91 -8.06
CA PHE A 80 -9.28 8.68 -8.26
C PHE A 80 -8.31 8.42 -7.10
N GLN A 81 -7.60 9.44 -6.62
CA GLN A 81 -6.69 9.29 -5.48
C GLN A 81 -7.42 8.93 -4.20
N ALA A 82 -8.60 9.52 -3.96
CA ALA A 82 -9.46 9.23 -2.82
C ALA A 82 -10.09 7.83 -2.88
N ALA A 83 -10.25 7.24 -4.07
CA ALA A 83 -10.67 5.85 -4.23
C ALA A 83 -9.53 4.85 -3.92
N VAL A 84 -8.29 5.18 -4.30
CA VAL A 84 -7.12 4.30 -4.08
C VAL A 84 -6.60 4.39 -2.64
N GLY A 85 -6.54 5.60 -2.07
CA GLY A 85 -5.92 5.87 -0.77
C GLY A 85 -6.40 4.98 0.38
N PRO A 86 -7.72 4.84 0.60
CA PRO A 86 -8.27 3.99 1.66
C PRO A 86 -7.88 2.52 1.53
N ILE A 87 -7.74 1.99 0.30
CA ILE A 87 -7.33 0.60 0.07
C ILE A 87 -5.88 0.38 0.52
N ILE A 88 -4.98 1.31 0.20
CA ILE A 88 -3.57 1.27 0.62
C ILE A 88 -3.46 1.45 2.14
N GLU A 89 -4.30 2.30 2.72
CA GLU A 89 -4.35 2.51 4.16
C GLU A 89 -4.84 1.25 4.90
N MET A 90 -5.91 0.62 4.42
CA MET A 90 -6.40 -0.66 4.94
C MET A 90 -5.31 -1.74 4.85
N PHE A 91 -4.63 -1.90 3.71
CA PHE A 91 -3.50 -2.82 3.59
C PHE A 91 -2.43 -2.56 4.65
N THR A 92 -2.12 -1.29 4.89
CA THR A 92 -1.08 -0.91 5.85
C THR A 92 -1.48 -1.29 7.27
N PHE A 93 -2.69 -0.92 7.72
CA PHE A 93 -3.14 -1.21 9.08
C PHE A 93 -3.36 -2.71 9.30
N SER A 94 -4.09 -3.38 8.42
CA SER A 94 -4.31 -4.83 8.54
C SER A 94 -3.00 -5.61 8.43
N GLY A 95 -2.07 -5.18 7.57
CA GLY A 95 -0.75 -5.79 7.47
C GLY A 95 0.07 -5.63 8.76
N ILE A 96 0.04 -4.45 9.39
CA ILE A 96 0.67 -4.22 10.70
C ILE A 96 0.08 -5.14 11.76
N ASP A 97 -1.26 -5.24 11.83
CA ASP A 97 -1.94 -6.07 12.84
C ASP A 97 -1.55 -7.55 12.71
N ILE A 98 -1.54 -8.09 11.48
CA ILE A 98 -1.14 -9.49 11.24
C ILE A 98 0.34 -9.70 11.59
N LEU A 99 1.23 -8.76 11.24
CA LEU A 99 2.65 -8.85 11.56
C LEU A 99 2.91 -8.74 13.08
N MET A 100 2.15 -7.90 13.78
CA MET A 100 2.22 -7.80 15.24
C MET A 100 1.75 -9.10 15.89
N LYS A 101 0.65 -9.70 15.40
CA LYS A 101 0.21 -11.04 15.82
C LYS A 101 1.31 -12.06 15.57
N ALA A 102 1.92 -12.11 14.38
CA ALA A 102 3.00 -13.04 14.07
C ALA A 102 4.22 -12.91 15.02
N SER A 103 4.53 -11.69 15.47
CA SER A 103 5.67 -11.42 16.36
C SER A 103 5.51 -11.95 17.80
N SER A 104 4.27 -12.23 18.22
CA SER A 104 3.97 -12.75 19.57
C SER A 104 3.76 -14.26 19.60
N LEU A 105 3.84 -14.93 18.45
CA LEU A 105 3.61 -16.38 18.35
C LEU A 105 4.90 -17.16 18.56
N GLU A 106 4.78 -18.29 19.25
CA GLU A 106 5.92 -19.16 19.58
C GLU A 106 6.05 -20.36 18.63
N THR A 107 4.95 -20.71 17.94
CA THR A 107 4.91 -21.90 17.08
C THR A 107 4.94 -21.54 15.60
N THR A 108 5.65 -22.37 14.83
CA THR A 108 5.78 -22.20 13.37
C THR A 108 4.45 -22.37 12.64
N ALA A 109 3.57 -23.27 13.11
CA ALA A 109 2.24 -23.45 12.55
C ALA A 109 1.40 -22.16 12.62
N GLN A 110 1.42 -21.47 13.75
CA GLN A 110 0.70 -20.19 13.91
C GLN A 110 1.32 -19.07 13.05
N MET A 111 2.65 -19.06 12.88
CA MET A 111 3.30 -18.11 11.96
C MET A 111 2.91 -18.37 10.50
N PHE A 112 2.72 -19.63 10.10
CA PHE A 112 2.19 -20.00 8.79
C PHE A 112 0.77 -19.48 8.58
N GLU A 113 -0.11 -19.56 9.59
CA GLU A 113 -1.45 -18.99 9.52
C GLU A 113 -1.41 -17.48 9.24
N CYS A 114 -0.57 -16.74 9.97
CA CYS A 114 -0.37 -15.31 9.70
C CYS A 114 0.19 -15.03 8.30
N TYR A 115 1.07 -15.90 7.79
CA TYR A 115 1.55 -15.77 6.41
C TYR A 115 0.40 -15.97 5.39
N PHE A 116 -0.49 -16.93 5.61
CA PHE A 116 -1.66 -17.12 4.75
C PHE A 116 -2.66 -15.95 4.86
N GLU A 117 -2.87 -15.40 6.07
CA GLU A 117 -3.67 -14.18 6.27
C GLU A 117 -3.10 -13.01 5.46
N LEU A 118 -1.77 -12.84 5.47
CA LEU A 118 -1.08 -11.82 4.67
C LEU A 118 -1.26 -12.03 3.16
N MET A 119 -1.16 -13.28 2.68
CA MET A 119 -1.40 -13.59 1.27
C MET A 119 -2.84 -13.29 0.85
N ALA A 120 -3.83 -13.64 1.68
CA ALA A 120 -5.23 -13.31 1.44
C ALA A 120 -5.46 -11.78 1.41
N LEU A 121 -4.85 -11.04 2.34
CA LEU A 121 -4.91 -9.57 2.35
C LEU A 121 -4.34 -8.98 1.06
N LYS A 122 -3.21 -9.49 0.58
CA LYS A 122 -2.59 -9.05 -0.68
C LYS A 122 -3.51 -9.27 -1.88
N GLU A 123 -4.14 -10.44 -1.98
CA GLU A 123 -5.07 -10.76 -3.06
C GLU A 123 -6.30 -9.83 -3.03
N MET A 124 -6.89 -9.64 -1.85
CA MET A 124 -8.02 -8.72 -1.65
C MET A 124 -7.68 -7.29 -2.09
N VAL A 125 -6.49 -6.80 -1.70
CA VAL A 125 -6.03 -5.45 -2.06
C VAL A 125 -5.86 -5.30 -3.56
N ASN A 126 -5.22 -6.28 -4.21
CA ASN A 126 -5.07 -6.26 -5.66
C ASN A 126 -6.42 -6.31 -6.39
N TYR A 127 -7.37 -7.09 -5.87
CA TYR A 127 -8.74 -7.16 -6.41
C TYR A 127 -9.45 -5.79 -6.32
N GLU A 128 -9.44 -5.14 -5.16
CA GLU A 128 -10.08 -3.83 -4.99
C GLU A 128 -9.40 -2.74 -5.83
N LEU A 129 -8.06 -2.76 -5.92
CA LEU A 129 -7.34 -1.84 -6.80
C LEU A 129 -7.68 -2.07 -8.28
N ALA A 130 -7.81 -3.32 -8.72
CA ALA A 130 -8.24 -3.64 -10.07
C ALA A 130 -9.68 -3.16 -10.36
N ARG A 131 -10.58 -3.25 -9.38
CA ARG A 131 -11.93 -2.70 -9.47
C ARG A 131 -11.91 -1.19 -9.69
N VAL A 132 -11.14 -0.44 -8.88
CA VAL A 132 -10.96 1.01 -9.05
C VAL A 132 -10.32 1.34 -10.40
N SER A 133 -9.36 0.52 -10.85
CA SER A 133 -8.75 0.68 -12.18
C SER A 133 -9.76 0.58 -13.31
N GLY A 134 -10.69 -0.38 -13.24
CA GLY A 134 -11.79 -0.55 -14.19
C GLY A 134 -12.79 0.60 -14.16
N GLU A 135 -13.17 1.07 -12.97
CA GLU A 135 -14.13 2.17 -12.78
C GLU A 135 -13.61 3.50 -13.35
N TYR A 136 -12.34 3.82 -13.10
CA TYR A 136 -11.74 5.11 -13.51
C TYR A 136 -10.98 5.05 -14.83
N GLY A 137 -10.79 3.86 -15.42
CA GLY A 137 -9.98 3.67 -16.63
C GLY A 137 -8.50 4.07 -16.45
N ARG A 138 -7.98 3.98 -15.22
CA ARG A 138 -6.64 4.47 -14.83
C ARG A 138 -5.80 3.36 -14.24
N LYS A 139 -4.49 3.43 -14.46
CA LYS A 139 -3.55 2.48 -13.85
C LYS A 139 -3.42 2.72 -12.34
N VAL A 140 -3.43 1.65 -11.58
CA VAL A 140 -3.31 1.62 -10.12
C VAL A 140 -1.98 0.98 -9.70
N PRO A 141 -1.51 1.18 -8.46
CA PRO A 141 -0.44 0.36 -7.90
C PRO A 141 -0.87 -1.11 -7.79
N VAL A 142 0.08 -2.04 -7.86
CA VAL A 142 -0.17 -3.49 -7.76
C VAL A 142 0.88 -4.13 -6.86
N LEU A 143 0.44 -5.03 -5.97
CA LEU A 143 1.32 -5.90 -5.18
C LEU A 143 1.69 -7.14 -6.00
N ILE A 144 2.95 -7.25 -6.41
CA ILE A 144 3.41 -8.41 -7.20
C ILE A 144 3.79 -9.59 -6.29
N GLU A 145 3.99 -10.77 -6.88
CA GLU A 145 4.29 -12.04 -6.19
C GLU A 145 5.38 -11.91 -5.12
N THR A 146 6.43 -11.15 -5.40
CA THR A 146 7.61 -10.95 -4.54
C THR A 146 7.43 -9.98 -3.37
N TRP A 147 6.20 -9.66 -2.98
CA TRP A 147 5.91 -8.68 -1.90
C TRP A 147 6.50 -7.30 -2.19
N GLN A 148 6.26 -6.82 -3.41
CA GLN A 148 6.74 -5.53 -3.86
C GLN A 148 5.62 -4.73 -4.53
N TRP A 149 5.72 -3.42 -4.45
CA TRP A 149 4.79 -2.51 -5.11
C TRP A 149 5.29 -2.15 -6.51
N LYS A 150 4.47 -2.44 -7.51
CA LYS A 150 4.63 -1.92 -8.86
C LYS A 150 3.77 -0.67 -9.02
N LEU A 151 4.42 0.48 -9.21
CA LEU A 151 3.72 1.76 -9.37
C LEU A 151 3.40 2.05 -10.85
N PRO A 152 2.26 2.69 -11.15
CA PRO A 152 1.79 2.89 -12.53
C PRO A 152 2.64 3.85 -13.38
N HIS A 153 3.45 4.71 -12.75
CA HIS A 153 4.23 5.77 -13.41
C HIS A 153 5.73 5.71 -13.09
N ARG A 154 6.19 4.67 -12.38
CA ARG A 154 7.62 4.41 -12.15
C ARG A 154 7.97 3.05 -12.70
N SER A 155 9.03 2.98 -13.52
CA SER A 155 9.58 1.70 -14.00
C SER A 155 10.16 0.84 -12.86
N ARG A 156 10.28 1.40 -11.65
CA ARG A 156 10.90 0.78 -10.49
C ARG A 156 9.85 0.11 -9.60
N VAL A 157 10.08 -1.17 -9.33
CA VAL A 157 9.40 -1.97 -8.32
C VAL A 157 10.01 -1.65 -6.95
N LEU A 158 9.16 -1.46 -5.93
CA LEU A 158 9.54 -1.03 -4.58
C LEU A 158 9.42 -2.17 -3.57
#